data_AF-A0A530ADQ1-F1
#
_entry.id   AF-A0A530ADQ1-F1
#
_cell.length_a   1.000
_cell.length_b   1.000
_cell.length_c   1.000
_cell.angle_alpha   90.00
_cell.angle_beta   90.00
_cell.angle_gamma   90.00
#
_symmetry.space_group_name_H-M   'P 1'
#
loop_
_entity.id
_entity.type
_entity.pdbx_description
1 polymer ?
#
loop_
_entity_poly.entity_id
_entity_poly.type
_entity_poly.pdbx_seq_one_letter_code
_entity_poly.pdbx_strand_id
1 'polypeptide(L)'
;ARREADVRAMLEVGGAEPGDALSFAHADLMSDKGWSEAVAGCRYVLHVASPFPPGVPKHEDDLIVPAREGALRVLRAARDAGVERVVLTSSFAAV
;
A
#
# COMPACT_ATOMS: atom_id res chain seq x y z
N ALA A 1 7.20 -7.52 11.08
CA ALA A 1 7.52 -6.31 10.28
C ALA A 1 7.97 -5.16 11.19
N ARG A 2 8.79 -4.18 10.72
CA ARG A 2 9.41 -3.15 11.60
C ARG A 2 8.41 -2.26 12.38
N ARG A 3 7.13 -2.23 11.97
CA ARG A 3 6.04 -1.46 12.61
C ARG A 3 4.90 -2.33 13.16
N GLU A 4 5.07 -3.64 13.20
CA GLU A 4 3.99 -4.55 13.60
C GLU A 4 3.51 -4.32 15.04
N ALA A 5 4.43 -4.16 15.99
CA ALA A 5 4.10 -3.86 17.37
C ALA A 5 3.31 -2.54 17.49
N ASP A 6 3.72 -1.50 16.77
CA ASP A 6 3.04 -0.20 16.76
C ASP A 6 1.60 -0.33 16.26
N VAL A 7 1.38 -1.08 15.16
CA VAL A 7 0.03 -1.26 14.58
C VAL A 7 -0.86 -2.02 15.55
N ARG A 8 -0.35 -3.07 16.20
CA ARG A 8 -1.12 -3.82 17.21
C ARG A 8 -1.50 -2.95 18.40
N ALA A 9 -0.57 -2.13 18.91
CA ALA A 9 -0.86 -1.17 19.98
C ALA A 9 -1.91 -0.12 19.58
N MET A 10 -1.87 0.38 18.33
CA MET A 10 -2.89 1.30 17.81
C MET A 10 -4.29 0.67 17.75
N LEU A 11 -4.38 -0.61 17.36
CA LEU A 11 -5.65 -1.35 17.33
C LEU A 11 -6.20 -1.57 18.74
N GLU A 12 -5.35 -1.90 19.71
CA GLU A 12 -5.73 -2.05 21.12
C GLU A 12 -6.31 -0.75 21.67
N VAL A 13 -5.66 0.40 21.45
CA VAL A 13 -6.17 1.72 21.84
C VAL A 13 -7.52 2.01 21.17
N GLY A 14 -7.72 1.54 19.94
CA GLY A 14 -8.98 1.65 19.21
C GLY A 14 -10.07 0.65 19.62
N GLY A 15 -9.78 -0.26 20.57
CA GLY A 15 -10.71 -1.30 21.02
C GLY A 15 -10.88 -2.47 20.05
N ALA A 16 -9.92 -2.70 19.16
CA ALA A 16 -9.95 -3.77 18.17
C ALA A 16 -8.99 -4.92 18.54
N GLU A 17 -9.52 -6.14 18.52
CA GLU A 17 -8.79 -7.40 18.79
C GLU A 17 -8.81 -8.26 17.51
N PRO A 18 -7.87 -8.07 16.57
CA PRO A 18 -7.97 -8.68 15.24
C PRO A 18 -7.66 -10.19 15.21
N GLY A 19 -6.99 -10.74 16.22
CA GLY A 19 -6.55 -12.15 16.23
C GLY A 19 -5.83 -12.54 14.93
N ASP A 20 -6.27 -13.64 14.33
CA ASP A 20 -5.75 -14.17 13.07
C ASP A 20 -6.26 -13.43 11.81
N ALA A 21 -7.20 -12.50 11.96
CA ALA A 21 -7.70 -11.69 10.84
C ALA A 21 -6.70 -10.59 10.39
N LEU A 22 -5.60 -10.40 11.13
CA LEU A 22 -4.52 -9.48 10.79
C LEU A 22 -3.19 -10.21 10.57
N SER A 23 -2.67 -10.10 9.36
CA SER A 23 -1.34 -10.53 8.98
C SER A 23 -0.52 -9.36 8.43
N PHE A 24 0.79 -9.54 8.36
CA PHE A 24 1.71 -8.50 7.91
C PHE A 24 2.62 -9.05 6.81
N ALA A 25 2.74 -8.30 5.72
CA ALA A 25 3.74 -8.51 4.67
C ALA A 25 4.62 -7.25 4.54
N HIS A 26 5.82 -7.40 3.98
CA HIS A 26 6.71 -6.28 3.69
C HIS A 26 6.78 -6.03 2.19
N ALA A 27 6.31 -4.86 1.76
CA ALA A 27 6.38 -4.40 0.38
C ALA A 27 6.67 -2.89 0.35
N ASP A 28 7.38 -2.44 -0.68
CA ASP A 28 7.80 -1.05 -0.88
C ASP A 28 7.35 -0.59 -2.27
N LEU A 29 6.76 0.61 -2.38
CA LEU A 29 6.36 1.17 -3.67
C LEU A 29 7.54 1.38 -4.62
N MET A 30 8.77 1.46 -4.10
CA MET A 30 10.00 1.63 -4.86
C MET A 30 10.69 0.30 -5.19
N SER A 31 10.13 -0.85 -4.82
CA SER A 31 10.72 -2.18 -5.03
C SER A 31 9.70 -3.20 -5.50
N ASP A 32 10.07 -4.05 -6.46
CA ASP A 32 9.22 -5.17 -6.89
C ASP A 32 9.08 -6.28 -5.83
N LYS A 33 9.94 -6.28 -4.81
CA LYS A 33 10.00 -7.35 -3.80
C LYS A 33 8.79 -7.30 -2.85
N GLY A 34 8.23 -8.48 -2.57
CA GLY A 34 7.23 -8.69 -1.51
C GLY A 34 5.77 -8.48 -1.94
N TRP A 35 5.53 -7.95 -3.15
CA TRP A 35 4.16 -7.70 -3.61
C TRP A 35 3.35 -8.97 -3.85
N SER A 36 3.95 -10.02 -4.44
CA SER A 36 3.26 -11.30 -4.67
C SER A 36 2.81 -11.95 -3.35
N GLU A 37 3.65 -11.91 -2.32
CA GLU A 37 3.32 -12.37 -0.97
C GLU A 37 2.23 -11.49 -0.34
N ALA A 38 2.33 -10.16 -0.47
CA ALA A 38 1.39 -9.22 0.12
C ALA A 38 -0.04 -9.32 -0.42
N VAL A 39 -0.22 -9.73 -1.68
CA VAL A 39 -1.55 -9.88 -2.30
C VAL A 39 -2.02 -11.33 -2.39
N ALA A 40 -1.23 -12.30 -1.94
CA ALA A 40 -1.57 -13.72 -2.03
C ALA A 40 -2.86 -14.04 -1.26
N GLY A 41 -3.85 -14.62 -1.95
CA GLY A 41 -5.14 -14.96 -1.35
C GLY A 41 -6.06 -13.77 -1.07
N CYS A 42 -5.68 -12.54 -1.44
CA CYS A 42 -6.54 -11.37 -1.30
C CYS A 42 -7.68 -11.41 -2.32
N ARG A 43 -8.93 -11.27 -1.84
CA ARG A 43 -10.08 -11.05 -2.73
C ARG A 43 -10.15 -9.60 -3.24
N TYR A 44 -9.76 -8.64 -2.40
CA TYR A 44 -9.78 -7.21 -2.69
C TYR A 44 -8.48 -6.54 -2.23
N VAL A 45 -8.11 -5.45 -2.88
CA VAL A 45 -6.97 -4.60 -2.48
C VAL A 45 -7.42 -3.16 -2.29
N LEU A 46 -7.05 -2.57 -1.16
CA LEU A 46 -7.21 -1.15 -0.86
C LEU A 46 -5.83 -0.48 -1.04
N HIS A 47 -5.60 0.22 -2.15
CA HIS A 47 -4.35 0.93 -2.39
C HIS A 47 -4.40 2.33 -1.76
N VAL A 48 -3.82 2.43 -0.56
CA VAL A 48 -3.77 3.66 0.23
C VAL A 48 -2.35 4.27 0.25
N ALA A 49 -1.32 3.50 -0.08
CA ALA A 49 0.06 3.96 -0.07
C ALA A 49 0.30 5.01 -1.17
N SER A 50 0.89 6.15 -0.81
CA SER A 50 1.26 7.21 -1.75
C SER A 50 2.58 7.86 -1.34
N PRO A 51 3.56 8.03 -2.24
CA PRO A 51 4.81 8.72 -1.96
C PRO A 51 4.55 10.23 -2.03
N PHE A 52 3.89 10.78 -1.01
CA PHE A 52 3.64 12.22 -0.93
C PHE A 52 4.74 12.89 -0.07
N PRO A 53 5.70 13.61 -0.68
CA PRO A 53 6.78 14.24 0.05
C PRO A 53 6.24 15.40 0.91
N PRO A 54 6.89 15.70 2.06
CA PRO A 54 6.46 16.77 2.95
C PRO A 54 6.71 18.19 2.41
N GLY A 55 7.32 18.32 1.22
CA GLY A 55 7.67 19.60 0.61
C GLY A 55 7.68 19.56 -0.91
N VAL A 56 7.86 20.72 -1.54
CA VAL A 56 7.89 20.86 -2.99
C VAL A 56 9.11 20.11 -3.55
N PRO A 57 8.92 19.16 -4.49
CA PRO A 57 10.03 18.45 -5.10
C PRO A 57 10.90 19.38 -5.95
N LYS A 58 12.18 19.03 -6.12
CA LYS A 58 13.09 19.82 -6.96
C LYS A 58 12.79 19.60 -8.44
N HIS A 59 12.44 18.36 -8.80
CA HIS A 59 11.97 17.96 -10.11
C HIS A 59 10.63 17.24 -9.98
N GLU A 60 9.71 17.49 -10.92
CA GLU A 60 8.39 16.85 -10.89
C GLU A 60 8.45 15.32 -10.90
N ASP A 61 9.47 14.75 -11.55
CA ASP A 61 9.71 13.31 -11.61
C ASP A 61 10.02 12.68 -10.23
N ASP A 62 10.51 13.46 -9.27
CA ASP A 62 10.73 13.00 -7.89
C ASP A 62 9.40 12.63 -7.20
N LEU A 63 8.28 13.12 -7.73
CA LEU A 63 6.93 12.81 -7.27
C LEU A 63 6.17 11.93 -8.28
N ILE A 64 6.19 12.29 -9.56
CA ILE A 64 5.39 11.67 -10.60
C ILE A 64 5.80 10.21 -10.82
N VAL A 65 7.11 9.93 -10.96
CA VAL A 65 7.59 8.59 -11.29
C VAL A 65 7.32 7.61 -10.13
N PRO A 66 7.66 7.92 -8.86
CA PRO A 66 7.31 7.06 -7.72
C PRO A 66 5.80 6.81 -7.60
N ALA A 67 4.98 7.84 -7.74
CA ALA A 67 3.52 7.70 -7.62
C ALA A 67 2.95 6.80 -8.73
N ARG A 68 3.35 7.04 -9.99
CA ARG A 68 2.87 6.26 -11.14
C ARG A 68 3.37 4.82 -11.08
N GLU A 69 4.67 4.61 -10.93
CA GLU A 69 5.25 3.26 -10.95
C GLU A 69 4.85 2.45 -9.72
N GLY A 70 4.74 3.08 -8.55
CA GLY A 70 4.24 2.46 -7.33
C GLY A 70 2.79 1.98 -7.47
N ALA A 71 1.89 2.83 -7.99
CA ALA A 71 0.51 2.44 -8.25
C ALA A 71 0.42 1.29 -9.28
N LEU A 72 1.15 1.39 -10.40
CA LEU A 72 1.18 0.35 -11.43
C LEU A 72 1.71 -0.99 -10.89
N ARG A 73 2.68 -0.96 -9.99
CA ARG A 73 3.22 -2.17 -9.33
C ARG A 73 2.15 -2.89 -8.51
N VAL A 74 1.37 -2.16 -7.71
CA VAL A 74 0.26 -2.76 -6.93
C VAL A 74 -0.84 -3.29 -7.85
N LEU A 75 -1.20 -2.53 -8.90
CA LEU A 75 -2.21 -2.96 -9.87
C LEU A 75 -1.80 -4.23 -10.62
N ARG A 76 -0.53 -4.34 -11.03
CA ARG A 76 0.01 -5.55 -11.67
C ARG A 76 -0.01 -6.74 -10.71
N ALA A 77 0.50 -6.57 -9.49
CA ALA A 77 0.50 -7.64 -8.50
C ALA A 77 -0.92 -8.14 -8.19
N ALA A 78 -1.87 -7.23 -7.98
CA ALA A 78 -3.27 -7.57 -7.73
C ALA A 78 -3.90 -8.32 -8.91
N ARG A 79 -3.69 -7.84 -10.16
CA ARG A 79 -4.14 -8.52 -11.37
C ARG A 79 -3.57 -9.94 -11.45
N ASP A 80 -2.27 -10.09 -11.24
CA ASP A 80 -1.57 -11.36 -11.39
C ASP A 80 -1.97 -12.38 -10.31
N ALA A 81 -2.38 -11.90 -9.12
CA ALA A 81 -2.94 -12.72 -8.05
C ALA A 81 -4.44 -13.04 -8.21
N GLY A 82 -5.10 -12.51 -9.24
CA GLY A 82 -6.54 -12.73 -9.46
C GLY A 82 -7.45 -11.96 -8.50
N VAL A 83 -6.99 -10.83 -7.96
CA VAL A 83 -7.81 -9.94 -7.11
C VAL A 83 -9.03 -9.45 -7.89
N GLU A 84 -10.23 -9.57 -7.30
CA GLU A 84 -11.49 -9.22 -7.95
C GLU A 84 -11.67 -7.71 -8.14
N ARG A 85 -11.16 -6.91 -7.19
CA ARG A 85 -11.27 -5.45 -7.22
C ARG A 85 -10.13 -4.77 -6.48
N VAL A 86 -9.62 -3.71 -7.09
CA VAL A 86 -8.72 -2.75 -6.45
C VAL A 86 -9.47 -1.43 -6.25
N VAL A 87 -9.43 -0.88 -5.03
CA VAL A 87 -9.87 0.48 -4.73
C VAL A 87 -8.62 1.35 -4.59
N LEU A 88 -8.50 2.35 -5.46
CA LEU A 88 -7.39 3.29 -5.49
C LEU A 88 -7.78 4.58 -4.77
N THR A 89 -7.10 4.91 -3.68
CA THR A 89 -7.28 6.19 -3.00
C THR A 89 -6.61 7.30 -3.81
N SER A 90 -7.39 8.22 -4.36
CA SER A 90 -6.92 9.43 -5.06
C SER A 90 -7.08 10.68 -4.17
N SER A 91 -6.85 11.85 -4.74
CA SER A 91 -7.00 13.15 -4.09
C SER A 91 -7.70 14.13 -5.04
N PHE A 92 -8.39 15.13 -4.48
CA PHE A 92 -8.90 16.26 -5.27
C PHE A 92 -7.78 17.02 -5.98
N ALA A 93 -6.53 16.94 -5.49
CA ALA A 93 -5.37 17.57 -6.11
C ALA A 93 -4.95 16.92 -7.44
N ALA A 94 -5.60 15.83 -7.85
CA ALA A 94 -5.30 15.10 -9.08
C ALA A 94 -6.12 15.58 -10.31
N VAL A 95 -6.94 16.63 -10.16
CA VAL A 95 -7.76 17.22 -11.24
C VAL A 95 -7.49 18.69 -11.43
#